data_AF-A0A1J5QMY2-F1
#
_entry.id   AF-A0A1J5QMY2-F1
#
_cell.length_a   1.000
_cell.length_b   1.000
_cell.length_c   1.000
_cell.angle_alpha   90.00
_cell.angle_beta   90.00
_cell.angle_gamma   90.00
#
_symmetry.space_group_name_H-M   'P 1'
#
loop_
_entity.id
_entity.type
_entity.pdbx_description
1 polymer ?
#
loop_
_entity_poly.entity_id
_entity_poly.type
_entity_poly.pdbx_seq_one_letter_code
_entity_poly.pdbx_strand_id
1 'polypeptide(L)'
;MKKQTLNKLVIAAFITSLSFVATSAIAAQDMFQQEINQRLMKSRQQLNEIKASKDATERQKLLSAHMKTMQETMEKCRAMKPKVGMSEKERDDWFNEHQKTMDDMMGQMMEEHRMMMDMGNMPMDMDGMHKH
;
A
#
# COMPACT_ATOMS: atom_id res chain seq x y z
N MET A 1 48.81 38.95 -23.80
CA MET A 1 47.59 39.66 -23.32
C MET A 1 46.37 38.99 -23.93
N LYS A 2 45.34 38.70 -23.13
CA LYS A 2 44.25 37.76 -23.42
C LYS A 2 43.12 38.41 -24.23
N LYS A 3 42.62 37.63 -25.19
CA LYS A 3 41.52 37.85 -26.14
C LYS A 3 40.32 38.54 -25.47
N GLN A 4 40.13 39.82 -25.76
CA GLN A 4 39.07 40.37 -26.61
C GLN A 4 37.67 39.76 -26.41
N THR A 5 36.86 40.57 -25.72
CA THR A 5 35.48 40.96 -26.06
C THR A 5 34.38 39.89 -26.01
N LEU A 6 33.60 39.98 -24.93
CA LEU A 6 32.16 40.29 -24.97
C LEU A 6 31.38 39.69 -26.14
N ASN A 7 30.72 38.56 -25.88
CA ASN A 7 29.40 38.21 -26.45
C ASN A 7 28.81 37.05 -25.65
N LYS A 8 28.17 37.37 -24.52
CA LYS A 8 27.30 36.45 -23.77
C LYS A 8 26.05 37.17 -23.31
N LEU A 9 25.23 37.59 -24.26
CA LEU A 9 23.84 37.97 -24.02
C LEU A 9 23.00 37.51 -25.20
N VAL A 10 22.70 36.21 -25.24
CA VAL A 10 21.53 35.72 -25.97
C VAL A 10 20.45 35.47 -24.94
N ILE A 11 19.55 36.43 -24.93
CA ILE A 11 18.23 36.43 -24.32
C ILE A 11 17.47 35.19 -24.81
N ALA A 12 17.05 34.34 -23.88
CA ALA A 12 15.92 33.44 -24.10
C ALA A 12 15.08 33.46 -22.84
N ALA A 13 14.07 34.33 -22.85
CA ALA A 13 13.02 34.41 -21.86
C ALA A 13 12.28 33.06 -21.83
N PHE A 14 12.55 32.24 -20.81
CA PHE A 14 11.64 31.15 -20.48
C PHE A 14 10.47 31.74 -19.72
N ILE A 15 9.42 31.94 -20.49
CA ILE A 15 8.09 32.39 -20.11
C ILE A 15 7.67 31.71 -18.81
N THR A 16 7.43 32.54 -17.81
CA THR A 16 6.59 32.26 -16.65
C THR A 16 5.18 31.93 -17.13
N SER A 17 4.96 30.70 -17.60
CA SER A 17 3.64 30.10 -17.49
C SER A 17 3.59 29.50 -16.10
N LEU A 18 2.97 30.27 -15.19
CA LEU A 18 2.10 29.70 -14.17
C LEU A 18 1.19 28.71 -14.89
N SER A 19 1.63 27.47 -15.06
CA SER A 19 0.71 26.35 -15.15
C SER A 19 0.00 26.39 -13.81
N PHE A 20 -1.19 26.97 -13.86
CA PHE A 20 -2.32 26.64 -13.02
C PHE A 20 -2.17 25.18 -12.61
N VAL A 21 -1.52 24.95 -11.46
CA VAL A 21 -1.76 23.73 -10.71
C VAL A 21 -3.21 23.93 -10.38
N ALA A 22 -4.05 23.27 -11.17
CA ALA A 22 -5.41 23.03 -10.77
C ALA A 22 -5.25 22.52 -9.35
N THR A 23 -5.63 23.35 -8.39
CA THR A 23 -6.07 22.88 -7.10
C THR A 23 -7.30 22.04 -7.46
N SER A 24 -7.08 20.86 -8.05
CA SER A 24 -7.98 19.74 -7.89
C SER A 24 -8.19 19.77 -6.41
N ALA A 25 -9.39 20.14 -6.01
CA ALA A 25 -9.83 20.13 -4.65
C ALA A 25 -9.17 18.90 -4.07
N ILE A 26 -8.18 19.11 -3.20
CA ILE A 26 -7.74 18.07 -2.32
C ILE A 26 -8.99 17.96 -1.46
N ALA A 27 -9.99 17.22 -1.96
CA ALA A 27 -11.10 16.69 -1.21
C ALA A 27 -10.35 16.00 -0.10
N ALA A 28 -10.21 16.72 1.02
CA ALA A 28 -9.08 16.57 1.94
C ALA A 28 -8.97 15.09 2.21
N GLN A 29 -7.97 14.44 1.58
CA GLN A 29 -7.94 12.99 1.51
C GLN A 29 -8.06 12.58 2.94
N ASP A 30 -9.17 11.89 3.25
CA ASP A 30 -9.60 11.81 4.63
C ASP A 30 -8.42 11.27 5.42
N MET A 31 -8.00 11.96 6.49
CA MET A 31 -6.77 11.57 7.22
C MET A 31 -6.81 10.09 7.59
N PHE A 32 -8.01 9.57 7.79
CA PHE A 32 -8.28 8.16 7.99
C PHE A 32 -8.06 7.28 6.74
N GLN A 33 -8.51 7.69 5.55
CA GLN A 33 -8.20 6.98 4.29
C GLN A 33 -6.68 6.96 4.04
N GLN A 34 -5.97 8.05 4.34
CA GLN A 34 -4.51 8.06 4.27
C GLN A 34 -3.86 7.09 5.25
N GLU A 35 -4.32 7.07 6.50
CA GLU A 35 -3.81 6.14 7.52
C GLU A 35 -3.99 4.68 7.08
N ILE A 36 -5.17 4.35 6.57
CA ILE A 36 -5.49 3.00 6.12
C ILE A 36 -4.64 2.61 4.90
N ASN A 37 -4.51 3.48 3.91
CA ASN A 37 -3.67 3.23 2.74
C ASN A 37 -2.21 3.00 3.16
N GLN A 38 -1.70 3.79 4.11
CA GLN A 38 -0.35 3.57 4.66
C GLN A 38 -0.22 2.23 5.40
N ARG A 39 -1.23 1.85 6.18
CA ARG A 39 -1.25 0.54 6.86
C ARG A 39 -1.25 -0.60 5.84
N LEU A 40 -2.05 -0.52 4.79
CA LEU A 40 -2.09 -1.53 3.72
C LEU A 40 -0.78 -1.61 2.94
N MET A 41 -0.11 -0.49 2.68
CA MET A 41 1.22 -0.49 2.04
C MET A 41 2.26 -1.19 2.93
N LYS A 42 2.29 -0.86 4.23
CA LYS A 42 3.18 -1.52 5.20
C LYS A 42 2.88 -3.01 5.31
N SER A 43 1.60 -3.38 5.37
CA SER A 43 1.16 -4.77 5.42
C SER A 43 1.63 -5.54 4.17
N ARG A 44 1.51 -4.94 2.97
CA ARG A 44 2.00 -5.55 1.73
C ARG A 44 3.50 -5.78 1.75
N GLN A 45 4.26 -4.82 2.29
CA GLN A 45 5.70 -4.98 2.46
C GLN A 45 6.01 -6.14 3.42
N GLN A 46 5.33 -6.21 4.57
CA GLN A 46 5.48 -7.31 5.53
C GLN A 46 5.15 -8.65 4.89
N LEU A 47 4.05 -8.76 4.14
CA LEU A 47 3.68 -9.99 3.44
C LEU A 47 4.78 -10.44 2.45
N ASN A 48 5.41 -9.51 1.74
CA ASN A 48 6.53 -9.81 0.84
C ASN A 48 7.80 -10.26 1.59
N GLU A 49 8.10 -9.64 2.74
CA GLU A 49 9.19 -10.08 3.61
C GLU A 49 8.95 -11.50 4.13
N ILE A 50 7.70 -11.83 4.47
CA ILE A 50 7.33 -13.17 4.93
C ILE A 50 7.51 -14.20 3.82
N LYS A 51 7.10 -13.88 2.57
CA LYS A 51 7.36 -14.75 1.40
C LYS A 51 8.85 -15.00 1.18
N ALA A 52 9.68 -13.98 1.40
CA ALA A 52 11.12 -14.08 1.22
C ALA A 52 11.83 -14.84 2.36
N SER A 53 11.21 -14.95 3.54
CA SER A 53 11.73 -15.75 4.65
C SER A 53 11.91 -17.20 4.22
N LYS A 54 13.02 -17.83 4.59
CA LYS A 54 13.32 -19.24 4.28
C LYS A 54 12.91 -20.20 5.42
N ASP A 55 12.76 -19.68 6.63
CA ASP A 55 12.38 -20.46 7.80
C ASP A 55 10.86 -20.66 7.83
N ALA A 56 10.39 -21.90 7.76
CA ALA A 56 8.97 -22.23 7.72
C ALA A 56 8.24 -21.89 9.04
N THR A 57 8.90 -22.05 10.19
CA THR A 57 8.30 -21.79 11.51
C THR A 57 8.15 -20.29 11.72
N GLU A 58 9.21 -19.53 11.42
CA GLU A 58 9.15 -18.06 11.52
C GLU A 58 8.19 -17.48 10.46
N ARG A 59 8.16 -18.05 9.24
CA ARG A 59 7.18 -17.66 8.21
C ARG A 59 5.75 -17.84 8.70
N GLN A 60 5.43 -18.97 9.33
CA GLN A 60 4.09 -19.24 9.88
C GLN A 60 3.71 -18.25 10.99
N LYS A 61 4.65 -17.98 11.92
CA LYS A 61 4.44 -17.02 13.00
C LYS A 61 4.19 -15.60 12.48
N LEU A 62 5.02 -15.14 11.53
CA LEU A 62 4.87 -13.82 10.94
C LEU A 62 3.58 -13.70 10.11
N LEU A 63 3.17 -14.77 9.42
CA LEU A 63 1.87 -14.82 8.73
C LEU A 63 0.71 -14.67 9.69
N SER A 64 0.72 -15.40 10.82
CA SER A 64 -0.33 -15.27 11.83
C SER A 64 -0.41 -13.85 12.42
N ALA A 65 0.73 -13.19 12.60
CA ALA A 65 0.78 -11.79 13.04
C ALA A 65 0.27 -10.81 11.97
N HIS A 66 0.60 -11.06 10.70
CA HIS A 66 0.09 -10.29 9.56
C HIS A 66 -1.44 -10.41 9.45
N MET A 67 -1.99 -11.62 9.57
CA MET A 67 -3.44 -11.89 9.59
C MET A 67 -4.17 -11.01 10.60
N LYS A 68 -3.66 -10.99 11.83
CA LYS A 68 -4.25 -10.20 12.91
C LYS A 68 -4.24 -8.71 12.58
N THR A 69 -3.13 -8.21 12.03
CA THR A 69 -3.00 -6.80 11.60
C THR A 69 -3.98 -6.46 10.48
N MET A 70 -4.16 -7.37 9.52
CA MET A 70 -5.11 -7.23 8.42
C MET A 70 -6.56 -7.21 8.92
N GLN A 71 -6.91 -8.09 9.86
CA GLN A 71 -8.24 -8.10 10.48
C GLN A 71 -8.54 -6.77 11.20
N GLU A 72 -7.61 -6.29 12.03
CA GLU A 72 -7.76 -5.00 12.73
C GLU A 72 -7.90 -3.83 11.74
N THR A 73 -7.17 -3.87 10.63
CA THR A 73 -7.28 -2.85 9.57
C THR A 73 -8.62 -2.95 8.85
N MET A 74 -9.14 -4.16 8.62
CA MET A 74 -10.47 -4.38 8.03
C MET A 74 -11.60 -3.84 8.90
N GLU A 75 -11.53 -4.05 10.21
CA GLU A 75 -12.52 -3.53 11.15
C GLU A 75 -12.54 -2.00 11.13
N LYS A 76 -11.37 -1.36 11.09
CA LYS A 76 -11.25 0.10 10.93
C LYS A 76 -11.82 0.58 9.62
N CYS A 77 -11.56 -0.14 8.52
CA CYS A 77 -12.17 0.18 7.23
C CYS A 77 -13.69 0.12 7.28
N ARG A 78 -14.26 -0.98 7.78
CA ARG A 78 -15.72 -1.17 7.85
C ARG A 78 -16.42 -0.14 8.73
N ALA A 79 -15.74 0.37 9.75
CA ALA A 79 -16.27 1.41 10.63
C ALA A 79 -16.28 2.81 9.97
N MET A 80 -15.55 3.01 8.87
CA MET A 80 -15.51 4.29 8.18
C MET A 80 -16.85 4.61 7.51
N LYS A 81 -17.18 5.90 7.54
CA LYS A 81 -18.33 6.46 6.84
C LYS A 81 -17.90 7.74 6.14
N PRO A 82 -18.55 8.12 5.03
CA PRO A 82 -18.33 9.43 4.44
C PRO A 82 -18.69 10.51 5.48
N LYS A 83 -17.89 11.59 5.53
CA LYS A 83 -18.16 12.79 6.33
C LYS A 83 -19.56 13.34 6.04
N VAL A 84 -20.22 13.75 7.11
CA VAL A 84 -21.54 14.41 7.03
C VAL A 84 -21.40 15.75 6.31
N GLY A 85 -22.31 16.02 5.38
CA GLY A 85 -22.32 17.28 4.63
C GLY A 85 -21.41 17.33 3.41
N MET A 86 -20.77 16.21 3.03
CA MET A 86 -20.09 16.11 1.73
C MET A 86 -21.08 16.32 0.57
N SER A 87 -20.62 16.98 -0.49
CA SER A 87 -21.35 17.01 -1.76
C SER A 87 -21.46 15.62 -2.38
N GLU A 88 -22.39 15.45 -3.32
CA GLU A 88 -22.58 14.17 -4.02
C GLU A 88 -21.29 13.69 -4.69
N LYS A 89 -20.58 14.58 -5.37
CA LYS A 89 -19.30 14.27 -6.01
C LYS A 89 -18.23 13.82 -5.01
N GLU A 90 -18.06 14.52 -3.90
CA GLU A 90 -17.07 14.16 -2.88
C GLU A 90 -17.42 12.83 -2.21
N ARG A 91 -18.71 12.54 -2.04
CA ARG A 91 -19.19 11.27 -1.52
C ARG A 91 -18.91 10.12 -2.51
N ASP A 92 -19.12 10.32 -3.80
CA ASP A 92 -18.81 9.33 -4.83
C ASP A 92 -17.30 9.06 -4.92
N ASP A 93 -16.48 10.11 -4.88
CA ASP A 93 -15.02 10.00 -4.82
C ASP A 93 -14.57 9.24 -3.57
N TRP A 94 -15.21 9.49 -2.42
CA TRP A 94 -14.96 8.74 -1.18
C TRP A 94 -15.30 7.25 -1.32
N PHE A 95 -16.44 6.90 -1.93
CA PHE A 95 -16.84 5.51 -2.14
C PHE A 95 -15.88 4.79 -3.09
N ASN A 96 -15.46 5.46 -4.16
CA ASN A 96 -14.50 4.91 -5.12
C ASN A 96 -13.16 4.60 -4.44
N GLU A 97 -12.66 5.49 -3.57
CA GLU A 97 -11.41 5.25 -2.84
C GLU A 97 -11.56 4.16 -1.77
N HIS A 98 -12.70 4.15 -1.07
CA HIS A 98 -13.02 3.10 -0.11
C HIS A 98 -13.08 1.72 -0.79
N GLN A 99 -13.68 1.62 -1.98
CA GLN A 99 -13.74 0.37 -2.74
C GLN A 99 -12.34 -0.12 -3.13
N LYS A 100 -11.47 0.76 -3.66
CA LYS A 100 -10.08 0.39 -3.98
C LYS A 100 -9.32 -0.13 -2.77
N THR A 101 -9.49 0.55 -1.63
CA THR A 101 -8.89 0.14 -0.35
C THR A 101 -9.32 -1.27 0.06
N MET A 102 -10.62 -1.56 -0.08
CA MET A 102 -11.18 -2.88 0.20
C MET A 102 -10.67 -3.95 -0.78
N ASP A 103 -10.54 -3.62 -2.06
CA ASP A 103 -10.02 -4.52 -3.09
C ASP A 103 -8.53 -4.87 -2.82
N ASP A 104 -7.71 -3.88 -2.48
CA ASP A 104 -6.30 -4.09 -2.12
C ASP A 104 -6.14 -4.95 -0.86
N MET A 105 -7.01 -4.73 0.13
CA MET A 105 -7.04 -5.52 1.35
C MET A 105 -7.43 -6.97 1.08
N MET A 106 -8.47 -7.18 0.27
CA MET A 106 -8.90 -8.52 -0.16
C MET A 106 -7.81 -9.24 -0.93
N GLY A 107 -7.07 -8.53 -1.80
CA GLY A 107 -5.93 -9.08 -2.52
C GLY A 107 -4.85 -9.64 -1.60
N GLN A 108 -4.49 -8.88 -0.55
CA GLN A 108 -3.48 -9.31 0.44
C GLN A 108 -3.95 -10.51 1.27
N MET A 109 -5.22 -10.53 1.71
CA MET A 109 -5.78 -11.68 2.46
C MET A 109 -5.85 -12.95 1.60
N MET A 110 -6.21 -12.82 0.32
CA MET A 110 -6.23 -13.96 -0.60
C MET A 110 -4.83 -14.55 -0.82
N GLU A 111 -3.83 -13.68 -0.91
CA GLU A 111 -2.44 -14.11 -1.07
C GLU A 111 -1.90 -14.79 0.19
N GLU A 112 -2.17 -14.22 1.36
CA GLU A 112 -1.90 -14.83 2.65
C GLU A 112 -2.56 -16.21 2.80
N HIS A 113 -3.84 -16.33 2.40
CA HIS A 113 -4.55 -17.60 2.43
C HIS A 113 -3.89 -18.66 1.52
N ARG A 114 -3.45 -18.26 0.32
CA ARG A 114 -2.68 -19.15 -0.57
C ARG A 114 -1.39 -19.64 0.08
N MET A 115 -0.65 -18.74 0.75
CA MET A 115 0.59 -19.10 1.43
C MET A 115 0.36 -20.07 2.59
N MET A 116 -0.74 -19.92 3.34
CA MET A 116 -1.10 -20.90 4.38
C MET A 116 -1.44 -22.27 3.81
N MET A 117 -2.18 -22.32 2.70
CA MET A 117 -2.51 -23.58 2.04
C MET A 117 -1.28 -24.28 1.46
N ASP A 118 -0.34 -23.52 0.90
CA ASP A 118 0.95 -24.03 0.42
C ASP A 118 1.79 -24.65 1.56
N MET A 119 1.86 -23.97 2.71
CA MET A 119 2.54 -24.50 3.89
C MET A 119 1.86 -25.75 4.48
N GLY A 120 0.53 -25.80 4.46
CA GLY A 120 -0.24 -26.95 4.94
C GLY A 120 -0.09 -28.21 4.09
N ASN A 121 0.40 -28.07 2.86
CA ASN A 121 0.60 -29.17 1.91
C ASN A 121 2.06 -29.63 1.78
N MET A 122 2.98 -29.08 2.60
CA MET A 122 4.35 -29.60 2.66
C MET A 122 4.40 -30.94 3.40
N PRO A 123 5.02 -31.99 2.83
CA PRO A 123 5.23 -33.24 3.54
C PRO A 123 6.12 -32.97 4.76
N MET A 124 5.60 -33.26 5.96
CA MET A 124 6.43 -33.41 7.13
C MET A 124 7.35 -34.61 6.87
N ASP A 125 8.60 -34.36 6.51
CA ASP A 125 9.64 -35.37 6.48
C ASP A 125 9.79 -35.95 7.89
N MET A 126 9.06 -37.03 8.14
CA MET A 126 9.22 -37.93 9.28
C MET A 126 10.42 -38.87 9.03
N ASP A 127 11.57 -38.33 8.59
CA ASP A 127 12.79 -39.12 8.34
C ASP A 127 13.61 -39.33 9.62
N GLY A 128 12.93 -39.70 10.71
CA GLY A 128 13.54 -39.79 12.04
C GLY A 128 12.96 -40.83 12.98
N MET A 129 11.98 -41.65 12.58
CA MET A 129 11.40 -42.66 13.45
C MET A 129 11.18 -44.00 12.73
N HIS A 130 12.24 -44.62 12.21
CA HIS A 130 12.27 -46.07 12.05
C HIS A 130 13.72 -46.55 12.06
N LYS A 131 14.19 -46.98 13.23
CA LYS A 131 15.15 -48.09 13.37
C LYS A 131 15.09 -48.60 14.81
N HIS A 132 14.27 -49.63 14.98
CA HIS A 132 14.44 -50.67 16.00
C HIS A 132 15.66 -51.53 15.67
#